data_AF-A0A017SXZ4-F1
#
_entry.id   AF-A0A017SXZ4-F1
#
_cell.length_a   1.000
_cell.length_b   1.000
_cell.length_c   1.000
_cell.angle_alpha   90.00
_cell.angle_beta   90.00
_cell.angle_gamma   90.00
#
_symmetry.space_group_name_H-M   'P 1'
#
loop_
_entity.id
_entity.type
_entity.pdbx_description
1 polymer ?
#
loop_
_entity_poly.entity_id
_entity_poly.type
_entity_poly.pdbx_seq_one_letter_code
_entity_poly.pdbx_strand_id
1 'polypeptide(L)'
;MTQDRSPHAVLDELSGHARGDDLARLVHTAAFAAADERRASLGDGVYELAELSGLKVEDAETSYGNVIRALERGSLEASGSAARTLVSTLLARGVALSPPSGAEAEGRVAESLIWLSTHTAVDALSALDAAMGERAAGLWHAVADLVRRADKGTAPGVGRAGAVIAAVALRMSTAHAAREEAEGLAEEARDPVVRALLRQGPSGRGSSAGADDAERHGPAGAAGSEGTLVTGEIVPPPRGPVVLVLLAVTGILFVVRLGRLLGRLLLRYRKPAELTVTPRGLTVRSRTELFGRTVKERETHIPAEGLQRATREVRYPRAGLYAGLVALGLGTYVGVSLFVDGARSGSPELLGMGALVLALGAALDFGLSHLGAGRRGRCRVVIVPRKGPALAVGGAEPAVADSALGRLLQR
;
A
#
# COMPACT_ATOMS: atom_id res chain seq x y z
N MET A 1 2.58 -6.09 26.47
CA MET A 1 2.45 -4.63 26.27
C MET A 1 3.08 -4.31 24.94
N THR A 2 2.36 -3.64 24.04
CA THR A 2 2.90 -3.25 22.74
C THR A 2 3.79 -2.03 22.97
N GLN A 3 5.08 -2.17 22.73
CA GLN A 3 6.04 -1.07 22.81
C GLN A 3 5.60 0.08 21.90
N ASP A 4 5.55 1.31 22.42
CA ASP A 4 5.30 2.49 21.57
C ASP A 4 6.45 2.62 20.58
N ARG A 5 6.14 2.83 19.30
CA ARG A 5 7.11 2.93 18.20
C ARG A 5 7.08 4.30 17.55
N SER A 6 6.64 5.31 18.31
CA SER A 6 6.69 6.71 17.87
C SER A 6 8.15 7.21 17.84
N PRO A 7 8.50 8.13 16.92
CA PRO A 7 9.82 8.75 16.91
C PRO A 7 10.18 9.42 18.25
N HIS A 8 9.19 10.00 18.95
CA HIS A 8 9.39 10.58 20.28
C HIS A 8 9.82 9.52 21.30
N ALA A 9 9.13 8.38 21.38
CA ALA A 9 9.50 7.31 22.32
C ALA A 9 10.90 6.73 22.05
N VAL A 10 11.32 6.68 20.77
CA VAL A 10 12.68 6.28 20.40
C VAL A 10 13.70 7.34 20.81
N LEU A 11 13.43 8.63 20.56
CA LEU A 11 14.33 9.72 20.96
C LEU A 11 14.49 9.83 22.47
N ASP A 12 13.41 9.62 23.23
CA ASP A 12 13.42 9.62 24.69
C ASP A 12 14.34 8.51 25.22
N GLU A 13 14.23 7.29 24.69
CA GLU A 13 15.15 6.20 25.04
C GLU A 13 16.61 6.55 24.67
N LEU A 14 16.83 7.03 23.45
CA LEU A 14 18.17 7.38 22.97
C LEU A 14 18.81 8.51 23.77
N SER A 15 18.03 9.40 24.37
CA SER A 15 18.54 10.45 25.26
C SER A 15 19.13 9.89 26.56
N GLY A 16 18.65 8.73 27.02
CA GLY A 16 19.18 8.00 28.18
C GLY A 16 20.27 6.99 27.83
N HIS A 17 20.51 6.74 26.54
CA HIS A 17 21.48 5.75 26.07
C HIS A 17 22.90 6.34 26.07
N ALA A 18 23.85 5.67 26.75
CA ALA A 18 25.22 6.19 26.96
C ALA A 18 25.96 6.56 25.67
N ARG A 19 25.70 5.82 24.57
CA ARG A 19 26.29 6.06 23.24
C ARG A 19 25.26 6.56 22.21
N GLY A 20 24.12 7.09 22.63
CA GLY A 20 22.99 7.44 21.74
C GLY A 20 23.35 8.42 20.62
N ASP A 21 24.16 9.44 20.92
CA ASP A 21 24.61 10.43 19.92
C ASP A 21 25.65 9.85 18.96
N ASP A 22 26.54 8.99 19.43
CA ASP A 22 27.53 8.31 18.58
C ASP A 22 26.82 7.38 17.58
N LEU A 23 25.80 6.65 18.03
CA LEU A 23 24.96 5.81 17.16
C LEU A 23 24.23 6.66 16.11
N ALA A 24 23.74 7.85 16.48
CA ALA A 24 23.09 8.76 15.54
C ALA A 24 24.08 9.29 14.48
N ARG A 25 25.32 9.62 14.88
CA ARG A 25 26.39 10.02 13.95
C ARG A 25 26.83 8.88 13.03
N LEU A 26 26.89 7.65 13.55
CA LEU A 26 27.17 6.45 12.75
C LEU A 26 26.10 6.25 11.67
N VAL A 27 24.82 6.24 12.06
CA VAL A 27 23.69 6.09 11.12
C VAL A 27 23.68 7.21 10.09
N HIS A 28 23.89 8.46 10.51
CA HIS A 28 23.98 9.61 9.61
C HIS A 28 25.10 9.43 8.58
N THR A 29 26.31 9.08 9.02
CA THR A 29 27.46 8.91 8.13
C THR A 29 27.25 7.79 7.13
N ALA A 30 26.77 6.62 7.58
CA ALA A 30 26.48 5.49 6.70
C ALA A 30 25.37 5.80 5.68
N ALA A 31 24.30 6.46 6.13
CA ALA A 31 23.17 6.83 5.27
C ALA A 31 23.54 7.87 4.21
N PHE A 32 24.29 8.91 4.59
CA PHE A 32 24.72 9.93 3.63
C PHE A 32 25.76 9.40 2.65
N ALA A 33 26.70 8.55 3.08
CA ALA A 33 27.61 7.86 2.16
C ALA A 33 26.84 7.00 1.14
N ALA A 34 25.83 6.26 1.59
CA ALA A 34 24.98 5.48 0.68
C ALA A 34 24.16 6.38 -0.27
N ALA A 35 23.68 7.54 0.19
CA ALA A 35 22.97 8.50 -0.64
C ALA A 35 23.86 9.13 -1.73
N ASP A 36 25.08 9.52 -1.37
CA ASP A 36 26.06 10.11 -2.27
C ASP A 36 26.49 9.11 -3.36
N GLU A 37 26.70 7.85 -2.98
CA GLU A 37 27.06 6.75 -3.87
C GLU A 37 25.85 6.09 -4.56
N ARG A 38 24.63 6.54 -4.23
CA ARG A 38 23.34 6.02 -4.73
C ARG A 38 23.18 4.50 -4.50
N ARG A 39 23.63 3.98 -3.35
CA ARG A 39 23.51 2.57 -2.94
C ARG A 39 22.24 2.29 -2.13
N ALA A 40 21.47 1.28 -2.54
CA ALA A 40 20.25 0.88 -1.83
C ALA A 40 20.50 0.16 -0.48
N SER A 41 21.75 -0.26 -0.23
CA SER A 41 22.20 -0.89 1.01
C SER A 41 22.94 0.12 1.89
N LEU A 42 22.67 0.09 3.19
CA LEU A 42 23.41 0.87 4.19
C LEU A 42 24.53 0.05 4.85
N GLY A 43 24.59 -1.26 4.60
CA GLY A 43 25.44 -2.19 5.36
C GLY A 43 26.93 -2.12 5.02
N ASP A 44 27.29 -1.67 3.80
CA ASP A 44 28.68 -1.69 3.35
C ASP A 44 29.51 -0.69 4.17
N GLY A 45 30.57 -1.18 4.81
CA GLY A 45 31.49 -0.36 5.62
C GLY A 45 30.99 -0.01 7.04
N VAL A 46 29.81 -0.50 7.47
CA VAL A 46 29.26 -0.14 8.79
C VAL A 46 30.16 -0.56 9.96
N TYR A 47 30.76 -1.75 9.88
CA TYR A 47 31.67 -2.23 10.93
C TYR A 47 32.94 -1.39 11.02
N GLU A 48 33.50 -0.97 9.89
CA GLU A 48 34.66 -0.08 9.83
C GLU A 48 34.31 1.30 10.42
N LEU A 49 33.15 1.86 10.06
CA LEU A 49 32.67 3.13 10.63
C LEU A 49 32.40 3.03 12.15
N ALA A 50 31.86 1.90 12.61
CA ALA A 50 31.64 1.65 14.04
C ALA A 50 32.97 1.55 14.80
N GLU A 51 33.96 0.84 14.26
CA GLU A 51 35.30 0.73 14.83
C GLU A 51 35.99 2.09 14.91
N LEU A 52 35.94 2.89 13.83
CA LEU A 52 36.47 4.26 13.80
C LEU A 52 35.81 5.18 14.84
N SER A 53 34.55 4.91 15.18
CA SER A 53 33.78 5.64 16.20
C SER A 53 33.96 5.06 17.62
N GLY A 54 34.79 4.01 17.78
CA GLY A 54 34.97 3.32 19.05
C GLY A 54 33.68 2.69 19.59
N LEU A 55 32.79 2.24 18.70
CA LEU A 55 31.53 1.57 19.01
C LEU A 55 31.69 0.06 18.84
N LYS A 56 31.31 -0.70 19.87
CA LYS A 56 31.18 -2.15 19.79
C LYS A 56 29.74 -2.53 19.46
N VAL A 57 29.52 -3.79 19.08
CA VAL A 57 28.17 -4.30 18.78
C VAL A 57 27.27 -4.22 20.01
N GLU A 58 27.83 -4.41 21.21
CA GLU A 58 27.10 -4.35 22.48
C GLU A 58 26.67 -2.91 22.83
N ASP A 59 27.44 -1.91 22.39
CA ASP A 59 27.11 -0.49 22.57
C ASP A 59 25.93 -0.04 21.70
N ALA A 60 25.49 -0.88 20.75
CA ALA A 60 24.43 -0.58 19.81
C ALA A 60 23.08 -1.23 20.19
N GLU A 61 22.99 -1.93 21.33
CA GLU A 61 21.76 -2.58 21.79
C GLU A 61 20.77 -1.57 22.41
N THR A 62 19.54 -1.57 21.87
CA THR A 62 18.42 -0.77 22.38
C THR A 62 17.20 -1.65 22.59
N SER A 63 16.17 -1.15 23.26
CA SER A 63 14.89 -1.86 23.38
C SER A 63 14.18 -2.04 22.03
N TYR A 64 14.56 -1.27 21.01
CA TYR A 64 14.07 -1.36 19.63
C TYR A 64 14.92 -2.28 18.73
N GLY A 65 16.02 -2.83 19.26
CA GLY A 65 16.96 -3.71 18.57
C GLY A 65 18.38 -3.15 18.50
N ASN A 66 19.26 -3.90 17.83
CA ASN A 66 20.67 -3.51 17.67
C ASN A 66 20.88 -2.65 16.41
N VAL A 67 21.41 -1.43 16.57
CA VAL A 67 21.58 -0.46 15.46
C VAL A 67 22.54 -0.97 14.38
N ILE A 68 23.70 -1.51 14.77
CA ILE A 68 24.72 -1.99 13.83
C ILE A 68 24.18 -3.17 13.02
N ARG A 69 23.53 -4.14 13.67
CA ARG A 69 22.89 -5.26 12.97
C ARG A 69 21.74 -4.81 12.07
N ALA A 70 21.01 -3.77 12.45
CA ALA A 70 19.93 -3.22 11.64
C ALA A 70 20.47 -2.56 10.35
N LEU A 71 21.61 -1.87 10.42
CA LEU A 71 22.29 -1.31 9.26
C LEU A 71 22.88 -2.40 8.35
N GLU A 72 23.55 -3.41 8.92
CA GLU A 72 24.19 -4.51 8.19
C GLU A 72 23.19 -5.29 7.32
N ARG A 73 22.04 -5.66 7.89
CA ARG A 73 21.03 -6.49 7.19
C ARG A 73 20.26 -5.74 6.11
N GLY A 74 20.42 -4.42 6.04
CA GLY A 74 19.78 -3.56 5.06
C GLY A 74 18.24 -3.65 5.07
N SER A 75 17.64 -3.31 3.93
CA SER A 75 16.19 -3.15 3.76
C SER A 75 15.37 -4.45 3.89
N LEU A 76 16.01 -5.62 3.81
CA LEU A 76 15.33 -6.91 3.72
C LEU A 76 14.85 -7.45 5.09
N GLU A 77 15.66 -7.34 6.14
CA GLU A 77 15.26 -7.79 7.50
C GLU A 77 14.86 -6.66 8.46
N ALA A 78 15.15 -5.39 8.12
CA ALA A 78 14.52 -4.21 8.74
C ALA A 78 12.99 -4.11 8.44
N SER A 79 12.40 -5.20 7.98
CA SER A 79 10.96 -5.42 7.82
C SER A 79 10.22 -5.50 9.16
N GLY A 80 10.93 -5.66 10.29
CA GLY A 80 10.38 -5.39 11.61
C GLY A 80 10.17 -3.89 11.80
N SER A 81 8.96 -3.45 12.16
CA SER A 81 8.67 -2.00 12.22
C SER A 81 9.47 -1.25 13.29
N ALA A 82 10.00 -1.91 14.32
CA ALA A 82 10.77 -1.28 15.40
C ALA A 82 12.18 -0.86 14.97
N ALA A 83 12.96 -1.77 14.39
CA ALA A 83 14.31 -1.47 13.91
C ALA A 83 14.32 -0.40 12.81
N ARG A 84 13.29 -0.40 11.95
CA ARG A 84 13.11 0.65 10.95
C ARG A 84 12.88 2.02 11.59
N THR A 85 11.95 2.12 12.54
CA THR A 85 11.72 3.37 13.28
C THR A 85 13.01 3.81 13.99
N LEU A 86 13.75 2.88 14.61
CA LEU A 86 15.02 3.18 15.27
C LEU A 86 16.04 3.82 14.32
N VAL A 87 16.32 3.20 13.18
CA VAL A 87 17.30 3.74 12.22
C VAL A 87 16.82 5.05 11.59
N SER A 88 15.54 5.17 11.21
CA SER A 88 14.95 6.42 10.73
C SER A 88 15.09 7.56 11.75
N THR A 89 14.84 7.27 13.02
CA THR A 89 14.89 8.25 14.10
C THR A 89 16.32 8.65 14.44
N LEU A 90 17.26 7.69 14.44
CA LEU A 90 18.69 7.97 14.61
C LEU A 90 19.24 8.81 13.46
N LEU A 91 18.80 8.57 12.22
CA LEU A 91 19.16 9.41 11.08
C LEU A 91 18.67 10.85 11.27
N ALA A 92 17.40 11.04 11.65
CA ALA A 92 16.85 12.37 11.95
C ALA A 92 17.59 13.05 13.12
N ARG A 93 17.93 12.30 14.18
CA ARG A 93 18.77 12.80 15.29
C ARG A 93 20.17 13.19 14.82
N GLY A 94 20.78 12.41 13.94
CA GLY A 94 22.10 12.72 13.36
C GLY A 94 22.10 14.04 12.60
N VAL A 95 21.05 14.31 11.82
CA VAL A 95 20.83 15.62 11.18
C VAL A 95 20.66 16.71 12.24
N ALA A 96 19.90 16.46 13.32
CA ALA A 96 19.70 17.43 14.40
C ALA A 96 20.98 17.76 15.21
N LEU A 97 21.93 16.83 15.29
CA LEU A 97 23.25 17.01 15.93
C LEU A 97 24.20 17.87 15.10
N SER A 98 24.01 17.92 13.77
CA SER A 98 24.79 18.73 12.84
C SER A 98 23.84 19.43 11.86
N PRO A 99 22.99 20.35 12.35
CA PRO A 99 21.92 20.91 11.54
C PRO A 99 22.50 21.65 10.32
N PRO A 100 21.99 21.40 9.10
CA PRO A 100 22.41 22.18 7.95
C PRO A 100 22.05 23.65 8.17
N SER A 101 22.91 24.56 7.69
CA SER A 101 22.67 26.00 7.76
C SER A 101 22.78 26.61 6.37
N GLY A 102 21.74 27.32 5.97
CA GLY A 102 21.65 27.96 4.66
C GLY A 102 21.02 27.06 3.59
N ALA A 103 20.37 27.71 2.63
CA ALA A 103 19.51 27.06 1.63
C ALA A 103 20.23 25.98 0.80
N GLU A 104 21.52 26.17 0.48
CA GLU A 104 22.27 25.18 -0.30
C GLU A 104 22.54 23.90 0.51
N ALA A 105 22.94 24.04 1.78
CA ALA A 105 23.19 22.89 2.66
C ALA A 105 21.89 22.16 2.99
N GLU A 106 20.83 22.90 3.31
CA GLU A 106 19.48 22.36 3.55
C GLU A 106 18.96 21.63 2.30
N GLY A 107 19.17 22.20 1.10
CA GLY A 107 18.83 21.58 -0.18
C GLY A 107 19.51 20.24 -0.41
N ARG A 108 20.83 20.15 -0.14
CA ARG A 108 21.58 18.88 -0.25
C ARG A 108 21.08 17.84 0.74
N VAL A 109 20.88 18.22 2.00
CA VAL A 109 20.36 17.31 3.03
C VAL A 109 18.96 16.83 2.66
N ALA A 110 18.06 17.71 2.23
CA ALA A 110 16.72 17.34 1.80
C ALA A 110 16.73 16.37 0.60
N GLU A 111 17.61 16.59 -0.38
CA GLU A 111 17.75 15.67 -1.52
C GLU A 111 18.19 14.28 -1.08
N SER A 112 19.22 14.19 -0.22
CA SER A 112 19.72 12.91 0.30
C SER A 112 18.66 12.18 1.13
N LEU A 113 17.92 12.89 1.99
CA LEU A 113 16.84 12.30 2.78
C LEU A 113 15.71 11.75 1.90
N ILE A 114 15.25 12.52 0.91
CA ILE A 114 14.22 12.06 -0.03
C ILE A 114 14.72 10.85 -0.83
N TRP A 115 15.99 10.88 -1.27
CA TRP A 115 16.57 9.75 -1.99
C TRP A 115 16.59 8.48 -1.13
N LEU A 116 17.02 8.59 0.13
CA LEU A 116 17.04 7.48 1.09
C LEU A 116 15.64 6.91 1.34
N SER A 117 14.65 7.77 1.59
CA SER A 117 13.25 7.33 1.78
C SER A 117 12.67 6.67 0.52
N THR A 118 13.17 7.02 -0.66
CA THR A 118 12.71 6.47 -1.94
C THR A 118 13.34 5.11 -2.27
N HIS A 119 14.63 4.93 -1.96
CA HIS A 119 15.42 3.78 -2.43
C HIS A 119 15.83 2.80 -1.33
N THR A 120 15.55 3.13 -0.07
CA THR A 120 15.88 2.29 1.10
C THR A 120 14.65 2.08 1.98
N ALA A 121 14.81 1.31 3.06
CA ALA A 121 13.76 1.16 4.07
C ALA A 121 13.78 2.29 5.12
N VAL A 122 14.77 3.19 5.09
CA VAL A 122 14.97 4.23 6.09
C VAL A 122 14.30 5.52 5.63
N ASP A 123 13.41 6.04 6.47
CA ASP A 123 12.65 7.27 6.22
C ASP A 123 12.75 8.22 7.41
N ALA A 124 13.78 9.07 7.40
CA ALA A 124 14.00 10.06 8.44
C ALA A 124 13.02 11.24 8.39
N LEU A 125 12.36 11.49 7.25
CA LEU A 125 11.41 12.61 7.11
C LEU A 125 10.28 12.52 8.15
N SER A 126 9.82 11.30 8.44
CA SER A 126 8.80 11.02 9.46
C SER A 126 9.21 11.34 10.91
N ALA A 127 10.50 11.53 11.17
CA ALA A 127 11.07 11.78 12.50
C ALA A 127 11.72 13.16 12.65
N LEU A 128 11.76 13.97 11.59
CA LEU A 128 12.42 15.29 11.60
C LEU A 128 11.81 16.25 12.62
N ASP A 129 10.48 16.34 12.69
CA ASP A 129 9.80 17.24 13.63
C ASP A 129 10.17 16.89 15.09
N ALA A 130 10.19 15.60 15.40
CA ALA A 130 10.54 15.11 16.73
C ALA A 130 12.00 15.39 17.09
N ALA A 131 12.92 15.27 16.12
CA ALA A 131 14.36 15.44 16.35
C ALA A 131 14.82 16.91 16.34
N MET A 132 14.24 17.75 15.48
CA MET A 132 14.70 19.11 15.22
C MET A 132 13.77 20.19 15.78
N GLY A 133 12.48 19.89 15.98
CA GLY A 133 11.46 20.88 16.34
C GLY A 133 11.40 22.02 15.33
N GLU A 134 11.35 23.27 15.81
CA GLU A 134 11.30 24.48 14.97
C GLU A 134 12.54 24.65 14.07
N ARG A 135 13.68 24.04 14.42
CA ARG A 135 14.89 24.09 13.58
C ARG A 135 14.73 23.33 12.25
N ALA A 136 13.65 22.55 12.08
CA ALA A 136 13.35 21.87 10.83
C ALA A 136 12.83 22.79 9.72
N ALA A 137 12.48 24.05 10.02
CA ALA A 137 11.81 24.95 9.08
C ALA A 137 12.54 25.08 7.73
N GLY A 138 13.84 25.41 7.74
CA GLY A 138 14.65 25.52 6.52
C GLY A 138 14.68 24.23 5.70
N LEU A 139 14.77 23.09 6.37
CA LEU A 139 14.75 21.78 5.72
C LEU A 139 13.39 21.47 5.08
N TRP A 140 12.28 21.86 5.70
CA TRP A 140 10.94 21.71 5.11
C TRP A 140 10.73 22.61 3.90
N HIS A 141 11.22 23.84 3.90
CA HIS A 141 11.25 24.70 2.71
C HIS A 141 12.06 24.04 1.58
N ALA A 142 13.24 23.48 1.89
CA ALA A 142 14.07 22.78 0.91
C ALA A 142 13.39 21.51 0.33
N VAL A 143 12.66 20.75 1.15
CA VAL A 143 11.84 19.61 0.70
C VAL A 143 10.75 20.08 -0.27
N ALA A 144 10.06 21.17 0.05
CA ALA A 144 9.01 21.72 -0.81
C ALA A 144 9.57 22.22 -2.16
N ASP A 145 10.72 22.89 -2.15
CA ASP A 145 11.39 23.33 -3.37
C ASP A 145 11.84 22.16 -4.26
N LEU A 146 12.26 21.04 -3.68
CA LEU A 146 12.55 19.82 -4.43
C LEU A 146 11.28 19.26 -5.10
N VAL A 147 10.12 19.30 -4.44
CA VAL A 147 8.83 18.91 -5.05
C VAL A 147 8.50 19.84 -6.22
N ARG A 148 8.63 21.16 -6.06
CA ARG A 148 8.41 22.14 -7.14
C ARG A 148 9.33 21.86 -8.34
N ARG A 149 10.62 21.60 -8.09
CA ARG A 149 11.59 21.31 -9.14
C ARG A 149 11.32 19.98 -9.83
N ALA A 150 10.93 18.94 -9.09
CA ALA A 150 10.57 17.64 -9.65
C ALA A 150 9.31 17.72 -10.52
N ASP A 151 8.28 18.47 -10.10
CA ASP A 151 7.06 18.71 -10.87
C ASP A 151 7.34 19.47 -12.19
N LYS A 152 8.35 20.36 -12.19
CA LYS A 152 8.87 21.05 -13.39
C LYS A 152 9.83 20.19 -14.24
N GLY A 153 10.22 18.99 -13.79
CA GLY A 153 11.20 18.14 -14.47
C GLY A 153 12.66 18.62 -14.34
N THR A 154 12.96 19.44 -13.33
CA THR A 154 14.28 20.07 -13.11
C THR A 154 15.07 19.48 -11.93
N ALA A 155 14.55 18.45 -11.27
CA ALA A 155 15.23 17.71 -10.19
C ALA A 155 15.37 16.21 -10.55
N PRO A 156 16.33 15.83 -11.40
CA PRO A 156 16.48 14.44 -11.85
C PRO A 156 16.79 13.45 -10.71
N GLY A 157 17.41 13.90 -9.62
CA GLY A 157 17.77 13.05 -8.47
C GLY A 157 16.60 12.59 -7.60
N VAL A 158 15.46 13.29 -7.64
CA VAL A 158 14.25 12.98 -6.84
C VAL A 158 13.24 12.17 -7.65
N GLY A 159 13.06 12.53 -8.93
CA GLY A 159 12.06 11.93 -9.80
C GLY A 159 10.63 12.05 -9.24
N ARG A 160 9.69 11.32 -9.87
CA ARG A 160 8.28 11.35 -9.44
C ARG A 160 8.05 10.66 -8.10
N ALA A 161 8.73 9.55 -7.85
CA ALA A 161 8.55 8.76 -6.62
C ALA A 161 9.00 9.55 -5.37
N GLY A 162 10.15 10.22 -5.44
CA GLY A 162 10.64 11.06 -4.36
C GLY A 162 9.74 12.28 -4.13
N ALA A 163 9.17 12.88 -5.19
CA ALA A 163 8.22 13.98 -5.05
C ALA A 163 6.93 13.55 -4.32
N VAL A 164 6.43 12.33 -4.57
CA VAL A 164 5.29 11.76 -3.86
C VAL A 164 5.62 11.54 -2.38
N ILE A 165 6.78 11.00 -2.05
CA ILE A 165 7.22 10.78 -0.66
C ILE A 165 7.38 12.10 0.08
N ALA A 166 8.05 13.08 -0.53
CA ALA A 166 8.23 14.41 0.02
C ALA A 166 6.90 15.11 0.28
N ALA A 167 5.93 15.01 -0.65
CA ALA A 167 4.60 15.56 -0.47
C ALA A 167 3.84 14.92 0.70
N VAL A 168 3.95 13.60 0.88
CA VAL A 168 3.38 12.91 2.05
C VAL A 168 4.06 13.35 3.34
N ALA A 169 5.39 13.50 3.33
CA ALA A 169 6.14 13.95 4.50
C ALA A 169 5.75 15.36 4.94
N LEU A 170 5.73 16.33 4.02
CA LEU A 170 5.25 17.69 4.27
C LEU A 170 3.84 17.68 4.86
N ARG A 171 2.98 16.81 4.32
CA ARG A 171 1.59 16.71 4.75
C ARG A 171 1.42 16.15 6.16
N MET A 172 2.23 15.15 6.50
CA MET A 172 2.19 14.44 7.78
C MET A 172 2.90 15.20 8.90
N SER A 173 3.77 16.14 8.55
CA SER A 173 4.52 16.97 9.49
C SER A 173 3.61 17.82 10.37
N THR A 174 4.00 17.96 11.63
CA THR A 174 3.32 18.82 12.62
C THR A 174 3.90 20.23 12.66
N ALA A 175 5.07 20.46 12.05
CA ALA A 175 5.71 21.76 11.98
C ALA A 175 4.90 22.75 11.13
N HIS A 176 4.85 24.01 11.58
CA HIS A 176 4.11 25.07 10.87
C HIS A 176 4.62 25.27 9.45
N ALA A 177 5.95 25.37 9.28
CA ALA A 177 6.59 25.58 7.98
C ALA A 177 6.22 24.50 6.96
N ALA A 178 6.18 23.22 7.36
CA ALA A 178 5.81 22.13 6.46
C ALA A 178 4.34 22.20 6.01
N ARG A 179 3.44 22.62 6.90
CA ARG A 179 2.01 22.77 6.58
C ARG A 179 1.76 23.93 5.63
N GLU A 180 2.40 25.07 5.87
CA GLU A 180 2.35 26.23 4.99
C GLU A 180 2.85 25.87 3.58
N GLU A 181 3.99 25.19 3.49
CA GLU A 181 4.51 24.70 2.21
C GLU A 181 3.61 23.66 1.54
N ALA A 182 3.00 22.76 2.31
CA ALA A 182 2.07 21.77 1.79
C ALA A 182 0.80 22.41 1.19
N GLU A 183 0.28 23.46 1.84
CA GLU A 183 -0.88 24.23 1.36
C GLU A 183 -0.54 24.99 0.06
N GLY A 184 0.59 25.70 0.02
CA GLY A 184 1.05 26.37 -1.21
C GLY A 184 1.26 25.39 -2.36
N LEU A 185 1.93 24.26 -2.11
CA LEU A 185 2.13 23.22 -3.12
C LEU A 185 0.82 22.58 -3.61
N ALA A 186 -0.21 22.49 -2.77
CA ALA A 186 -1.52 21.94 -3.16
C ALA A 186 -2.25 22.78 -4.22
N GLU A 187 -1.88 24.04 -4.35
CA GLU A 187 -2.38 24.96 -5.36
C GLU A 187 -1.50 24.94 -6.62
N GLU A 188 -0.18 24.88 -6.45
CA GLU A 188 0.81 25.00 -7.53
C GLU A 188 1.09 23.69 -8.29
N ALA A 189 1.09 22.55 -7.61
CA ALA A 189 1.59 21.28 -8.17
C ALA A 189 0.79 20.83 -9.39
N ARG A 190 1.47 20.44 -10.48
CA ARG A 190 0.87 19.96 -11.72
C ARG A 190 0.52 18.48 -11.69
N ASP A 191 1.33 17.65 -11.01
CA ASP A 191 1.05 16.23 -10.84
C ASP A 191 -0.24 16.02 -10.00
N PRO A 192 -1.28 15.39 -10.56
CA PRO A 192 -2.56 15.21 -9.86
C PRO A 192 -2.44 14.33 -8.61
N VAL A 193 -1.46 13.42 -8.54
CA VAL A 193 -1.23 12.56 -7.37
C VAL A 193 -0.63 13.38 -6.23
N VAL A 194 0.40 14.17 -6.50
CA VAL A 194 1.01 15.08 -5.52
C VAL A 194 -0.05 16.05 -4.98
N ARG A 195 -0.81 16.67 -5.88
CA ARG A 195 -1.90 17.58 -5.50
C ARG A 195 -2.96 16.90 -4.63
N ALA A 196 -3.37 15.68 -4.97
CA ALA A 196 -4.37 14.94 -4.20
C ALA A 196 -3.86 14.60 -2.78
N LEU A 197 -2.59 14.21 -2.65
CA LEU A 197 -1.98 13.88 -1.36
C LEU A 197 -1.87 15.11 -0.44
N LEU A 198 -1.48 16.25 -0.98
CA LEU A 198 -1.37 17.50 -0.21
C LEU A 198 -2.75 18.02 0.25
N ARG A 199 -3.80 17.85 -0.57
CA ARG A 199 -5.17 18.28 -0.25
C ARG A 199 -5.89 17.38 0.75
N GLN A 200 -5.49 16.12 0.89
CA GLN A 200 -6.11 15.23 1.86
C GLN A 200 -5.82 15.76 3.27
N GLY A 201 -6.81 16.39 3.92
CA GLY A 201 -6.77 16.81 5.32
C GLY A 201 -6.18 15.73 6.23
N PRO A 202 -5.46 16.05 7.33
CA PRO A 202 -5.13 15.03 8.35
C PRO A 202 -6.44 14.41 8.91
N SER A 203 -7.52 15.19 8.80
CA SER A 203 -8.90 14.92 9.21
C SER A 203 -9.69 14.01 8.25
N GLY A 204 -9.09 13.53 7.15
CA GLY A 204 -9.70 12.52 6.27
C GLY A 204 -9.91 11.16 6.95
N ARG A 205 -9.30 10.94 8.13
CA ARG A 205 -9.77 9.97 9.12
C ARG A 205 -11.01 10.52 9.85
N GLY A 206 -12.16 10.53 9.18
CA GLY A 206 -13.46 10.39 9.86
C GLY A 206 -14.31 11.64 10.12
N SER A 207 -14.14 12.75 9.40
CA SER A 207 -15.17 13.81 9.38
C SER A 207 -15.88 13.84 8.03
N SER A 208 -16.96 13.07 7.91
CA SER A 208 -17.93 13.20 6.81
C SER A 208 -18.93 14.33 7.13
N ALA A 209 -18.44 15.56 7.23
CA ALA A 209 -19.29 16.75 7.18
C ALA A 209 -19.53 17.10 5.70
N GLY A 210 -20.64 16.62 5.16
CA GLY A 210 -21.01 16.81 3.76
C GLY A 210 -22.20 15.92 3.37
N ALA A 211 -23.26 15.95 4.17
CA ALA A 211 -24.51 15.24 3.88
C ALA A 211 -25.74 16.08 4.29
N ASP A 212 -25.69 17.40 4.09
CA ASP A 212 -26.82 18.31 4.36
C ASP A 212 -27.82 18.43 3.19
N ASP A 213 -27.67 17.69 2.09
CA ASP A 213 -28.59 17.75 0.93
C ASP A 213 -29.46 16.49 0.73
N ALA A 214 -29.83 15.79 1.82
CA ALA A 214 -30.74 14.63 1.74
C ALA A 214 -31.98 14.74 2.65
N GLU A 215 -32.42 15.95 3.00
CA GLU A 215 -33.79 16.17 3.47
C GLU A 215 -34.76 16.15 2.28
N ARG A 216 -35.21 14.96 1.88
CA ARG A 216 -36.58 14.73 1.37
C ARG A 216 -36.91 13.23 1.29
N HIS A 217 -37.80 12.85 2.19
CA HIS A 217 -38.75 11.71 2.14
C HIS A 217 -38.34 10.36 2.74
N GLY A 218 -38.93 10.04 3.91
CA GLY A 218 -39.45 8.69 4.20
C GLY A 218 -39.19 8.17 5.62
N PRO A 219 -40.15 7.47 6.27
CA PRO A 219 -40.41 7.66 7.69
C PRO A 219 -39.64 6.75 8.67
N ALA A 220 -39.38 7.38 9.83
CA ALA A 220 -39.21 6.89 11.19
C ALA A 220 -39.37 5.38 11.47
N GLY A 221 -38.30 4.78 12.00
CA GLY A 221 -38.41 3.58 12.82
C GLY A 221 -37.15 2.71 12.91
N ALA A 222 -36.03 3.22 13.47
CA ALA A 222 -35.03 2.49 14.28
C ALA A 222 -33.75 3.33 14.42
N ALA A 223 -33.71 4.13 15.49
CA ALA A 223 -32.53 4.88 15.89
C ALA A 223 -31.43 3.98 16.45
N GLY A 224 -30.17 4.33 16.16
CA GLY A 224 -29.09 4.12 17.11
C GLY A 224 -28.06 3.02 16.82
N SER A 225 -27.51 2.95 15.62
CA SER A 225 -26.12 2.51 15.46
C SER A 225 -25.54 3.05 14.16
N GLU A 226 -24.66 4.04 14.25
CA GLU A 226 -23.83 4.55 13.15
C GLU A 226 -22.83 3.48 12.69
N GLY A 227 -23.33 2.41 12.10
CA GLY A 227 -22.51 1.38 11.48
C GLY A 227 -21.94 1.86 10.16
N THR A 228 -20.71 1.48 9.83
CA THR A 228 -20.19 1.67 8.47
C THR A 228 -20.91 0.70 7.55
N LEU A 229 -21.64 1.23 6.57
CA LEU A 229 -22.34 0.45 5.57
C LEU A 229 -21.40 0.12 4.41
N VAL A 230 -21.21 -1.17 4.15
CA VAL A 230 -20.47 -1.69 2.99
C VAL A 230 -21.45 -2.38 2.06
N THR A 231 -21.68 -1.81 0.88
CA THR A 231 -22.56 -2.39 -0.15
C THR A 231 -21.79 -3.30 -1.10
N GLY A 232 -22.40 -4.42 -1.51
CA GLY A 232 -21.82 -5.33 -2.49
C GLY A 232 -22.79 -6.43 -2.94
N GLU A 233 -22.27 -7.57 -3.39
CA GLU A 233 -23.03 -8.77 -3.71
C GLU A 233 -22.55 -9.95 -2.86
N ILE A 234 -23.47 -10.80 -2.38
CA ILE A 234 -23.08 -12.08 -1.78
C ILE A 234 -22.41 -12.94 -2.85
N VAL A 235 -21.17 -13.29 -2.57
CA VAL A 235 -20.36 -14.21 -3.38
C VAL A 235 -20.00 -15.44 -2.55
N PRO A 236 -19.76 -16.60 -3.18
CA PRO A 236 -19.27 -17.76 -2.46
C PRO A 236 -17.94 -17.42 -1.77
N PRO A 237 -17.72 -17.88 -0.53
CA PRO A 237 -16.45 -17.70 0.14
C PRO A 237 -15.31 -18.33 -0.68
N PRO A 238 -14.06 -17.86 -0.51
CA PRO A 238 -12.91 -18.51 -1.14
C PRO A 238 -12.86 -19.98 -0.74
N ARG A 239 -12.69 -20.85 -1.74
CA ARG A 239 -12.50 -22.29 -1.51
C ARG A 239 -11.01 -22.54 -1.32
N GLY A 240 -10.66 -23.52 -0.50
CA GLY A 240 -9.27 -23.95 -0.34
C GLY A 240 -8.66 -24.39 -1.69
N PRO A 241 -7.32 -24.31 -1.84
CA PRO A 241 -6.63 -24.57 -3.09
C PRO A 241 -6.89 -25.98 -3.63
N VAL A 242 -6.90 -26.99 -2.75
CA VAL A 242 -7.15 -28.39 -3.11
C VAL A 242 -8.53 -28.57 -3.75
N VAL A 243 -9.58 -28.01 -3.13
CA VAL A 243 -10.95 -28.08 -3.67
C VAL A 243 -11.05 -27.35 -5.01
N LEU A 244 -10.36 -26.20 -5.15
CA LEU A 244 -10.32 -25.49 -6.43
C LEU A 244 -9.68 -26.33 -7.54
N VAL A 245 -8.56 -27.00 -7.25
CA VAL A 245 -7.87 -27.88 -8.21
C VAL A 245 -8.77 -29.05 -8.60
N LEU A 246 -9.36 -29.76 -7.64
CA LEU A 246 -10.26 -30.88 -7.92
C LEU A 246 -11.47 -30.44 -8.76
N LEU A 247 -12.10 -29.31 -8.43
CA LEU A 247 -13.23 -28.77 -9.20
C LEU A 247 -12.82 -28.27 -10.60
N ALA A 248 -11.58 -27.80 -10.76
CA ALA A 248 -11.06 -27.38 -12.05
C ALA A 248 -10.78 -28.59 -12.94
N VAL A 249 -10.08 -29.60 -12.43
CA VAL A 249 -9.73 -30.83 -13.16
C VAL A 249 -10.99 -31.61 -13.57
N THR A 250 -12.00 -31.68 -12.71
CA THR A 250 -13.29 -32.34 -13.03
C THR A 250 -14.17 -31.53 -13.98
N GLY A 251 -13.79 -30.30 -14.36
CA GLY A 251 -14.59 -29.40 -15.20
C GLY A 251 -15.82 -28.80 -14.51
N ILE A 252 -16.16 -29.23 -13.29
CA ILE A 252 -17.31 -28.75 -12.52
C ILE A 252 -17.24 -27.24 -12.30
N LEU A 253 -16.04 -26.69 -12.09
CA LEU A 253 -15.85 -25.26 -11.91
C LEU A 253 -16.33 -24.46 -13.14
N PHE A 254 -16.09 -24.97 -14.35
CA PHE A 254 -16.54 -24.36 -15.59
C PHE A 254 -18.07 -24.37 -15.68
N VAL A 255 -18.70 -25.53 -15.44
CA VAL A 255 -20.17 -25.69 -15.45
C VAL A 255 -20.83 -24.72 -14.46
N VAL A 256 -20.33 -24.64 -13.23
CA VAL A 256 -20.88 -23.72 -12.20
C VAL A 256 -20.72 -22.25 -12.59
N ARG A 257 -19.59 -21.88 -13.20
CA ARG A 257 -19.34 -20.50 -13.65
C ARG A 257 -20.22 -20.13 -14.83
N LEU A 258 -20.36 -21.02 -15.80
CA LEU A 258 -21.22 -20.85 -16.97
C LEU A 258 -22.69 -20.75 -16.54
N GLY A 259 -23.16 -21.66 -15.69
CA GLY A 259 -24.53 -21.60 -15.15
C GLY A 259 -24.81 -20.29 -14.40
N ARG A 260 -23.84 -19.77 -13.64
CA ARG A 260 -23.98 -18.46 -12.97
C ARG A 260 -24.00 -17.29 -13.95
N LEU A 261 -23.20 -17.35 -15.01
CA LEU A 261 -23.20 -16.35 -16.07
C LEU A 261 -24.55 -16.34 -16.79
N LEU A 262 -25.04 -17.51 -17.21
CA LEU A 262 -26.35 -17.67 -17.85
C LEU A 262 -27.48 -17.22 -16.94
N GLY A 263 -27.47 -17.59 -15.66
CA GLY A 263 -28.47 -17.11 -14.69
C GLY A 263 -28.45 -15.58 -14.53
N ARG A 264 -27.27 -14.95 -14.58
CA ARG A 264 -27.15 -13.49 -14.54
C ARG A 264 -27.65 -12.81 -15.82
N LEU A 265 -27.40 -13.42 -16.99
CA LEU A 265 -27.81 -12.87 -18.28
C LEU A 265 -29.30 -13.09 -18.57
N LEU A 266 -29.77 -14.33 -18.45
CA LEU A 266 -31.13 -14.74 -18.80
C LEU A 266 -32.15 -14.35 -17.73
N LEU A 267 -31.83 -14.56 -16.46
CA LEU A 267 -32.77 -14.37 -15.35
C LEU A 267 -32.54 -13.08 -14.56
N ARG A 268 -31.55 -12.27 -14.98
CA ARG A 268 -31.06 -11.10 -14.20
C ARG A 268 -30.77 -11.46 -12.74
N TYR A 269 -30.29 -12.67 -12.48
CA TYR A 269 -30.07 -13.16 -11.13
C TYR A 269 -28.99 -12.35 -10.41
N ARG A 270 -29.38 -11.65 -9.33
CA ARG A 270 -28.48 -10.86 -8.49
C ARG A 270 -28.70 -11.19 -7.02
N LYS A 271 -27.65 -10.98 -6.23
CA LYS A 271 -27.68 -11.16 -4.77
C LYS A 271 -27.07 -9.95 -4.07
N PRO A 272 -27.68 -8.76 -4.17
CA PRO A 272 -27.18 -7.59 -3.45
C PRO A 272 -27.11 -7.86 -1.96
N ALA A 273 -26.10 -7.30 -1.34
CA ALA A 273 -25.79 -7.49 0.07
C ALA A 273 -25.28 -6.19 0.68
N GLU A 274 -25.77 -5.91 1.86
CA GLU A 274 -25.41 -4.78 2.70
C GLU A 274 -24.77 -5.36 3.96
N LEU A 275 -23.54 -4.93 4.22
CA LEU A 275 -22.80 -5.28 5.43
C LEU A 275 -22.72 -4.04 6.30
N THR A 276 -23.44 -4.07 7.43
CA THR A 276 -23.38 -3.01 8.43
C THR A 276 -22.45 -3.43 9.54
N VAL A 277 -21.39 -2.66 9.75
CA VAL A 277 -20.37 -2.95 10.76
C VAL A 277 -20.56 -2.03 11.96
N THR A 278 -20.86 -2.62 13.11
CA THR A 278 -21.16 -1.89 14.36
C THR A 278 -20.15 -2.22 15.45
N PRO A 279 -20.13 -1.38 16.50
CA PRO A 279 -19.73 -1.68 17.86
C PRO A 279 -19.66 -3.15 18.22
N ARG A 280 -20.84 -3.77 18.13
CA ARG A 280 -21.24 -5.04 18.75
C ARG A 280 -21.05 -6.24 17.85
N GLY A 281 -20.88 -6.04 16.55
CA GLY A 281 -20.79 -7.10 15.56
C GLY A 281 -21.09 -6.64 14.15
N LEU A 282 -21.40 -7.62 13.30
CA LEU A 282 -21.63 -7.46 11.87
C LEU A 282 -23.06 -7.91 11.54
N THR A 283 -23.81 -7.07 10.82
CA THR A 283 -25.10 -7.47 10.25
C THR A 283 -24.95 -7.57 8.74
N VAL A 284 -25.24 -8.75 8.19
CA VAL A 284 -25.28 -8.99 6.74
C VAL A 284 -26.73 -9.10 6.30
N ARG A 285 -27.23 -8.09 5.61
CA ARG A 285 -28.53 -8.12 4.95
C ARG A 285 -28.32 -8.50 3.49
N SER A 286 -29.06 -9.48 3.00
CA SER A 286 -28.94 -9.94 1.63
C SER A 286 -30.29 -10.19 1.01
N ARG A 287 -30.42 -9.79 -0.26
CA ARG A 287 -31.62 -10.00 -1.07
C ARG A 287 -31.24 -10.84 -2.27
N THR A 288 -32.05 -11.83 -2.60
CA THR A 288 -31.93 -12.60 -3.84
C THR A 288 -32.96 -12.06 -4.82
N GLU A 289 -32.48 -11.49 -5.92
CA GLU A 289 -33.29 -10.90 -6.96
C GLU A 289 -33.32 -11.81 -8.20
N LEU A 290 -34.51 -12.00 -8.76
CA LEU A 290 -34.74 -12.70 -10.01
C LEU A 290 -35.66 -11.83 -10.87
N PHE A 291 -35.28 -11.56 -12.11
CA PHE A 291 -35.98 -10.63 -13.00
C PHE A 291 -36.22 -9.23 -12.37
N GLY A 292 -35.29 -8.78 -11.51
CA GLY A 292 -35.40 -7.50 -10.80
C GLY A 292 -36.41 -7.49 -9.65
N ARG A 293 -37.01 -8.64 -9.29
CA ARG A 293 -37.90 -8.78 -8.13
C ARG A 293 -37.20 -9.52 -7.00
N THR A 294 -37.43 -9.09 -5.76
CA THR A 294 -36.91 -9.76 -4.57
C THR A 294 -37.65 -11.08 -4.33
N VAL A 295 -36.95 -12.19 -4.49
CA VAL A 295 -37.50 -13.54 -4.24
C VAL A 295 -37.29 -13.97 -2.79
N LYS A 296 -36.16 -13.58 -2.21
CA LYS A 296 -35.79 -13.99 -0.85
C LYS A 296 -34.94 -12.93 -0.19
N GLU A 297 -35.30 -12.55 1.02
CA GLU A 297 -34.48 -11.70 1.89
C GLU A 297 -33.97 -12.50 3.08
N ARG A 298 -32.73 -12.24 3.49
CA ARG A 298 -32.10 -12.87 4.65
C ARG A 298 -31.21 -11.86 5.34
N GLU A 299 -31.44 -11.69 6.63
CA GLU A 299 -30.59 -10.94 7.53
C GLU A 299 -29.82 -11.91 8.44
N THR A 300 -28.55 -11.64 8.70
CA THR A 300 -27.70 -12.48 9.55
C THR A 300 -26.84 -11.59 10.41
N HIS A 301 -27.11 -11.62 11.72
CA HIS A 301 -26.33 -10.91 12.73
C HIS A 301 -25.24 -11.83 13.28
N ILE A 302 -23.99 -11.38 13.22
CA ILE A 302 -22.80 -12.08 13.73
C ILE A 302 -22.21 -11.22 14.84
N PRO A 303 -22.34 -11.62 16.12
CA PRO A 303 -21.73 -10.87 17.22
C PRO A 303 -20.20 -10.87 17.07
N ALA A 304 -19.54 -9.81 17.51
CA ALA A 304 -18.09 -9.67 17.40
C ALA A 304 -17.33 -10.83 18.07
N GLU A 305 -17.82 -11.34 19.21
CA GLU A 305 -17.26 -12.52 19.90
C GLU A 305 -17.39 -13.82 19.10
N GLY A 306 -18.39 -13.87 18.21
CA GLY A 306 -18.65 -14.96 17.29
C GLY A 306 -17.87 -14.85 15.99
N LEU A 307 -17.05 -13.81 15.80
CA LEU A 307 -16.27 -13.60 14.59
C LEU A 307 -14.89 -14.25 14.75
N GLN A 308 -14.56 -15.22 13.91
CA GLN A 308 -13.23 -15.83 13.90
C GLN A 308 -12.24 -15.03 13.05
N ARG A 309 -12.71 -14.53 11.89
CA ARG A 309 -11.89 -13.77 10.95
C ARG A 309 -12.77 -12.84 10.12
N ALA A 310 -12.39 -11.57 10.02
CA ALA A 310 -12.89 -10.67 8.99
C ALA A 310 -11.69 -10.08 8.25
N THR A 311 -11.62 -10.28 6.94
CA THR A 311 -10.47 -9.84 6.16
C THR A 311 -10.90 -9.37 4.78
N ARG A 312 -10.17 -8.37 4.26
CA ARG A 312 -10.29 -7.96 2.87
C ARG A 312 -9.45 -8.87 2.00
N GLU A 313 -10.10 -9.57 1.09
CA GLU A 313 -9.46 -10.36 0.05
C GLU A 313 -9.43 -9.54 -1.26
N VAL A 314 -8.23 -9.21 -1.75
CA VAL A 314 -8.06 -8.67 -3.10
C VAL A 314 -8.09 -9.84 -4.07
N ARG A 315 -9.10 -9.88 -4.93
CA ARG A 315 -9.37 -11.05 -5.77
C ARG A 315 -8.29 -11.17 -6.87
N TYR A 316 -7.50 -12.24 -6.79
CA TYR A 316 -6.45 -12.62 -7.74
C TYR A 316 -5.47 -11.48 -8.09
N PRO A 317 -4.61 -11.04 -7.15
CA PRO A 317 -3.63 -9.99 -7.43
C PRO A 317 -2.71 -10.34 -8.62
N ARG A 318 -2.57 -11.64 -8.91
CA ARG A 318 -1.71 -12.18 -9.97
C ARG A 318 -2.47 -12.82 -11.13
N ALA A 319 -3.81 -12.74 -11.21
CA ALA A 319 -4.54 -13.37 -12.33
C ALA A 319 -4.16 -12.78 -13.69
N GLY A 320 -3.93 -11.46 -13.77
CA GLY A 320 -3.43 -10.82 -15.00
C GLY A 320 -2.10 -11.43 -15.43
N LEU A 321 -1.15 -11.54 -14.49
CA LEU A 321 0.15 -12.17 -14.71
C LEU A 321 0.02 -13.62 -15.19
N TYR A 322 -0.79 -14.45 -14.52
CA TYR A 322 -0.94 -15.86 -14.93
C TYR A 322 -1.66 -16.01 -16.28
N ALA A 323 -2.71 -15.22 -16.53
CA ALA A 323 -3.41 -15.22 -17.82
C ALA A 323 -2.45 -14.80 -18.94
N GLY A 324 -1.60 -13.83 -18.64
CA GLY A 324 -0.60 -13.36 -19.57
C GLY A 324 0.51 -14.39 -19.84
N LEU A 325 1.07 -15.02 -18.80
CA LEU A 325 2.03 -16.13 -18.95
C LEU A 325 1.46 -17.28 -19.79
N VAL A 326 0.19 -17.62 -19.61
CA VAL A 326 -0.49 -18.65 -20.42
C VAL A 326 -0.65 -18.19 -21.87
N ALA A 327 -1.07 -16.94 -22.10
CA ALA A 327 -1.19 -16.38 -23.45
C ALA A 327 0.16 -16.35 -24.18
N LEU A 328 1.23 -15.94 -23.48
CA LEU A 328 2.59 -15.93 -23.99
C LEU A 328 3.09 -17.34 -24.28
N GLY A 329 2.87 -18.29 -23.37
CA GLY A 329 3.29 -19.69 -23.55
C GLY A 329 2.60 -20.35 -24.75
N LEU A 330 1.28 -20.19 -24.89
CA LEU A 330 0.52 -20.70 -26.03
C LEU A 330 0.92 -20.01 -27.34
N GLY A 331 1.06 -18.68 -27.33
CA GLY A 331 1.49 -17.92 -28.50
C GLY A 331 2.89 -18.29 -28.96
N THR A 332 3.81 -18.51 -28.03
CA THR A 332 5.18 -18.96 -28.33
C THR A 332 5.17 -20.38 -28.89
N TYR A 333 4.46 -21.31 -28.25
CA TYR A 333 4.40 -22.71 -28.69
C TYR A 333 3.84 -22.84 -30.13
N VAL A 334 2.69 -22.22 -30.39
CA VAL A 334 2.05 -22.28 -31.71
C VAL A 334 2.84 -21.46 -32.74
N GLY A 335 3.28 -20.25 -32.37
CA GLY A 335 4.02 -19.36 -33.27
C GLY A 335 5.36 -19.95 -33.72
N VAL A 336 6.14 -20.52 -32.80
CA VAL A 336 7.42 -21.17 -33.12
C VAL A 336 7.20 -22.42 -33.97
N SER A 337 6.18 -23.23 -33.68
CA SER A 337 5.90 -24.43 -34.47
C SER A 337 5.59 -24.07 -35.93
N LEU A 338 4.70 -23.10 -36.15
CA LEU A 338 4.37 -22.61 -37.50
C LEU A 338 5.56 -21.96 -38.21
N PHE A 339 6.38 -21.22 -37.47
CA PHE A 339 7.57 -20.59 -38.01
C PHE A 339 8.62 -21.63 -38.46
N VAL A 340 8.88 -22.65 -37.63
CA VAL A 340 9.81 -23.74 -37.96
C VAL A 340 9.29 -24.55 -39.15
N ASP A 341 7.99 -24.84 -39.21
CA ASP A 341 7.39 -25.54 -40.34
C ASP A 341 7.42 -24.70 -41.63
N GLY A 342 7.21 -23.38 -41.51
CA GLY A 342 7.40 -22.44 -42.61
C GLY A 342 8.84 -22.39 -43.12
N ALA A 343 9.81 -22.36 -42.22
CA ALA A 343 11.24 -22.39 -42.57
C ALA A 343 11.61 -23.70 -43.27
N ARG A 344 11.12 -24.84 -42.78
CA ARG A 344 11.38 -26.17 -43.37
C ARG A 344 10.72 -26.34 -44.74
N SER A 345 9.53 -25.77 -44.93
CA SER A 345 8.79 -25.85 -46.19
C SER A 345 9.16 -24.76 -47.20
N GLY A 346 9.96 -23.76 -46.81
CA GLY A 346 10.25 -22.59 -47.64
C GLY A 346 9.02 -21.70 -47.89
N SER A 347 7.98 -21.79 -47.05
CA SER A 347 6.73 -21.05 -47.20
C SER A 347 6.79 -19.71 -46.46
N PRO A 348 6.83 -18.55 -47.17
CA PRO A 348 6.82 -17.24 -46.53
C PRO A 348 5.51 -16.95 -45.79
N GLU A 349 4.40 -17.54 -46.22
CA GLU A 349 3.09 -17.38 -45.58
C GLU A 349 3.06 -18.01 -44.18
N LEU A 350 3.61 -19.22 -44.03
CA LEU A 350 3.71 -19.90 -42.74
C LEU A 350 4.68 -19.19 -41.80
N LEU A 351 5.80 -18.67 -42.32
CA LEU A 351 6.73 -17.83 -41.56
C LEU A 351 6.05 -16.57 -41.03
N GLY A 352 5.32 -15.85 -41.90
CA GLY A 352 4.57 -14.66 -41.53
C GLY A 352 3.48 -14.95 -40.49
N MET A 353 2.75 -16.04 -40.65
CA MET A 353 1.70 -16.46 -39.71
C MET A 353 2.28 -16.85 -38.35
N GLY A 354 3.40 -17.58 -38.32
CA GLY A 354 4.09 -17.92 -37.08
C GLY A 354 4.56 -16.69 -36.30
N ALA A 355 5.17 -15.72 -37.00
CA ALA A 355 5.59 -14.44 -36.41
C ALA A 355 4.40 -13.63 -35.88
N LEU A 356 3.29 -13.58 -36.61
CA LEU A 356 2.07 -12.87 -36.21
C LEU A 356 1.44 -13.49 -34.94
N VAL A 357 1.34 -14.83 -34.87
CA VAL A 357 0.80 -15.52 -33.70
C VAL A 357 1.65 -15.27 -32.46
N LEU A 358 2.98 -15.25 -32.61
CA LEU A 358 3.90 -14.93 -31.52
C LEU A 358 3.71 -13.49 -31.02
N ALA A 359 3.65 -12.52 -31.94
CA ALA A 359 3.39 -11.12 -31.62
C ALA A 359 2.03 -10.92 -30.91
N LEU A 360 0.99 -11.62 -31.38
CA LEU A 360 -0.33 -11.58 -30.76
C LEU A 360 -0.33 -12.17 -29.34
N GLY A 361 0.39 -13.27 -29.12
CA GLY A 361 0.57 -13.86 -27.78
C GLY A 361 1.21 -12.90 -26.80
N ALA A 362 2.28 -12.21 -27.22
CA ALA A 362 2.94 -11.19 -26.40
C ALA A 362 2.05 -9.96 -26.16
N ALA A 363 1.31 -9.50 -27.18
CA ALA A 363 0.37 -8.39 -27.04
C ALA A 363 -0.80 -8.73 -26.08
N LEU A 364 -1.31 -9.96 -26.14
CA LEU A 364 -2.34 -10.44 -25.21
C LEU A 364 -1.81 -10.55 -23.78
N ASP A 365 -0.59 -11.04 -23.58
CA ASP A 365 0.06 -11.07 -22.27
C ASP A 365 0.16 -9.67 -21.66
N PHE A 366 0.71 -8.74 -22.44
CA PHE A 366 0.83 -7.34 -22.04
C PHE A 366 -0.54 -6.72 -21.74
N GLY A 367 -1.52 -6.90 -22.62
CA GLY A 367 -2.87 -6.38 -22.48
C GLY A 367 -3.59 -6.92 -21.26
N LEU A 368 -3.54 -8.24 -21.02
CA LEU A 368 -4.19 -8.88 -19.87
C LEU A 368 -3.55 -8.49 -18.54
N SER A 369 -2.22 -8.30 -18.54
CA SER A 369 -1.48 -7.81 -17.37
C SER A 369 -1.83 -6.36 -17.01
N HIS A 370 -2.11 -5.50 -18.01
CA HIS A 370 -2.46 -4.09 -17.80
C HIS A 370 -3.96 -3.85 -17.57
N LEU A 371 -4.84 -4.56 -18.28
CA LEU A 371 -6.30 -4.41 -18.13
C LEU A 371 -6.80 -4.92 -16.76
N GLY A 372 -6.07 -5.86 -16.15
CA GLY A 372 -6.33 -6.30 -14.77
C GLY A 372 -6.14 -5.17 -13.75
N ALA A 373 -5.25 -4.21 -14.01
CA ALA A 373 -5.05 -3.05 -13.15
C ALA A 373 -6.23 -2.08 -13.18
N GLY A 374 -7.02 -2.04 -14.26
CA GLY A 374 -8.20 -1.16 -14.38
C GLY A 374 -9.40 -1.58 -13.52
N ARG A 375 -9.45 -2.84 -13.05
CA ARG A 375 -10.49 -3.32 -12.10
C ARG A 375 -10.10 -3.17 -10.63
N ARG A 376 -9.03 -2.41 -10.32
CA ARG A 376 -8.47 -2.19 -8.98
C ARG A 376 -9.41 -1.55 -7.93
N GLY A 377 -10.62 -1.15 -8.30
CA GLY A 377 -11.55 -0.47 -7.39
C GLY A 377 -12.49 -1.36 -6.58
N ARG A 378 -12.47 -2.69 -6.71
CA ARG A 378 -13.42 -3.55 -5.97
C ARG A 378 -12.73 -4.70 -5.24
N CYS A 379 -13.02 -4.83 -3.96
CA CYS A 379 -12.54 -5.91 -3.11
C CYS A 379 -13.65 -6.88 -2.73
N ARG A 380 -13.26 -7.94 -2.02
CA ARG A 380 -14.18 -8.84 -1.33
C ARG A 380 -13.90 -8.77 0.16
N VAL A 381 -14.95 -8.62 0.96
CA VAL A 381 -14.88 -8.77 2.42
C VAL A 381 -15.28 -10.19 2.76
N VAL A 382 -14.38 -10.95 3.39
CA VAL A 382 -14.62 -12.34 3.81
C VAL A 382 -14.81 -12.35 5.32
N ILE A 383 -15.93 -12.93 5.75
CA ILE A 383 -16.38 -13.01 7.14
C ILE A 383 -16.51 -14.49 7.49
N VAL A 384 -15.71 -14.94 8.44
CA VAL A 384 -15.71 -16.32 8.94
C VAL A 384 -16.20 -16.27 10.39
N PRO A 385 -17.46 -16.67 10.66
CA PRO A 385 -17.93 -16.82 12.03
C PRO A 385 -17.33 -18.09 12.67
N ARG A 386 -17.25 -18.12 14.00
CA ARG A 386 -16.84 -19.30 14.78
C ARG A 386 -17.81 -20.46 14.61
N LYS A 387 -19.11 -20.16 14.47
CA LYS A 387 -20.18 -21.13 14.22
C LYS A 387 -20.96 -20.71 12.97
N GLY A 388 -21.11 -21.63 12.03
CA GLY A 388 -21.87 -21.42 10.79
C GLY A 388 -21.01 -21.21 9.55
N PRO A 389 -21.65 -20.97 8.38
CA PRO A 389 -20.94 -20.86 7.11
C PRO A 389 -20.21 -19.52 6.97
N ALA A 390 -19.04 -19.55 6.33
CA ALA A 390 -18.34 -18.34 5.91
C ALA A 390 -19.18 -17.55 4.89
N LEU A 391 -19.20 -16.23 5.03
CA LEU A 391 -19.87 -15.29 4.15
C LEU A 391 -18.83 -14.43 3.43
N ALA A 392 -19.13 -14.02 2.21
CA ALA A 392 -18.30 -13.08 1.48
C ALA A 392 -19.15 -12.07 0.74
N VAL A 393 -18.83 -10.78 0.92
CA VAL A 393 -19.45 -9.67 0.20
C VAL A 393 -18.43 -9.18 -0.83
N GLY A 394 -18.71 -9.44 -2.11
CA GLY A 394 -17.87 -9.05 -3.23
C GLY A 394 -18.32 -7.73 -3.84
N GLY A 395 -17.38 -7.02 -4.47
CA GLY A 395 -17.70 -5.76 -5.14
C GLY A 395 -17.71 -4.53 -4.23
N ALA A 396 -17.26 -4.70 -2.98
CA ALA A 396 -17.13 -3.61 -2.01
C ALA A 396 -16.01 -2.65 -2.43
N GLU A 397 -16.17 -1.38 -2.07
CA GLU A 397 -15.13 -0.37 -2.25
C GLU A 397 -14.01 -0.59 -1.22
N PRO A 398 -12.72 -0.63 -1.63
CA PRO A 398 -11.60 -0.93 -0.74
C PRO A 398 -11.50 0.00 0.47
N ALA A 399 -11.69 1.31 0.28
CA ALA A 399 -11.58 2.29 1.36
C ALA A 399 -12.68 2.11 2.42
N VAL A 400 -13.92 1.91 1.96
CA VAL A 400 -15.08 1.68 2.84
C VAL A 400 -14.93 0.34 3.59
N ALA A 401 -14.48 -0.70 2.89
CA ALA A 401 -14.20 -2.01 3.48
C ALA A 401 -13.08 -1.93 4.54
N ASP A 402 -11.99 -1.21 4.27
CA ASP A 402 -10.88 -1.04 5.21
C ASP A 402 -11.31 -0.26 6.46
N SER A 403 -12.06 0.84 6.27
CA SER A 403 -12.63 1.60 7.39
C SER A 403 -13.54 0.74 8.26
N ALA A 404 -14.43 -0.04 7.62
CA ALA A 404 -15.33 -0.94 8.33
C ALA A 404 -14.58 -2.03 9.11
N LEU A 405 -13.57 -2.67 8.50
CA LEU A 405 -12.72 -3.66 9.16
C LEU A 405 -11.86 -3.05 10.27
N GLY A 406 -11.38 -1.81 10.10
CA GLY A 406 -10.63 -1.07 11.11
C GLY A 406 -11.43 -0.84 12.39
N ARG A 407 -12.73 -0.50 12.27
CA ARG A 407 -13.62 -0.36 13.43
C ARG A 407 -13.81 -1.65 14.22
N LEU A 408 -13.72 -2.82 13.58
CA LEU A 408 -13.77 -4.11 14.29
C LEU A 408 -12.49 -4.40 15.09
N LEU A 409 -11.35 -3.86 14.66
CA LEU A 409 -10.04 -4.09 15.28
C LEU A 409 -9.74 -3.15 16.44
N GLN A 410 -10.49 -2.05 16.60
CA GLN A 410 -10.33 -1.09 17.71
C GLN A 410 -10.97 -1.55 19.03
N ARG A 411 -11.27 -2.85 19.16
CA ARG A 411 -11.66 -3.53 20.41
C ARG A 411 -10.46 -4.24 20.98
#